data_AF-A0A953R4T0-F1
#
_entry.id   AF-A0A953R4T0-F1
#
_cell.length_a   1.000
_cell.length_b   1.000
_cell.length_c   1.000
_cell.angle_alpha   90.00
_cell.angle_beta   90.00
_cell.angle_gamma   90.00
#
_symmetry.space_group_name_H-M   'P 1'
#
loop_
_entity.id
_entity.type
_entity.pdbx_description
1 polymer ?
#
loop_
_entity_poly.entity_id
_entity_poly.type
_entity_poly.pdbx_seq_one_letter_code
_entity_poly.pdbx_strand_id
1 'polypeptide(L)'
;MTHGLILQASYAFSKILTDSDTAWGVQYAADSFNRGLEKSIGQFDVTHDFKFSGVYDLPFGKGKSMFQSGPAAWIVGNWRLAGILVYDSGTPVGVGTSLTLPIYASGAGGRVPAYVTSYDGWQPSFSGSFDPGVDHFFAPYGSGPFPNQGSATSLNSIGNETRYNPKLRLFPNLNENLSVTRAFPIREKTSLEFRAEAFNIFNRVRFGSGSTSLQSQTFGVLTGATSQFNSPRQLQLALKLYF
;
A
#
# COMPACT_ATOMS: atom_id res chain seq x y z
N MET A 1 23.69 10.43 -23.91
CA MET A 1 23.45 9.36 -22.91
C MET A 1 24.79 8.79 -22.51
N THR A 2 25.30 9.16 -21.33
CA THR A 2 26.64 8.78 -20.87
C THR A 2 26.56 7.51 -20.03
N HIS A 3 27.22 6.43 -20.45
CA HIS A 3 27.45 5.16 -19.71
C HIS A 3 26.30 4.14 -19.60
N GLY A 4 25.27 4.19 -20.46
CA GLY A 4 24.25 3.12 -20.51
C GLY A 4 23.34 3.05 -19.26
N LEU A 5 23.35 4.10 -18.44
CA LEU A 5 22.52 4.23 -17.25
C LEU A 5 21.39 5.22 -17.51
N ILE A 6 20.16 4.82 -17.22
CA ILE A 6 18.96 5.65 -17.25
C ILE A 6 18.32 5.54 -15.88
N LEU A 7 18.05 6.67 -15.24
CA LEU A 7 17.44 6.74 -13.90
C LEU A 7 16.28 7.73 -13.91
N GLN A 8 15.23 7.40 -13.18
CA GLN A 8 14.12 8.28 -12.87
C GLN A 8 13.75 8.11 -11.40
N ALA A 9 13.55 9.23 -10.71
CA ALA A 9 13.06 9.26 -9.34
C ALA A 9 11.99 10.32 -9.21
N SER A 10 10.98 10.07 -8.40
CA SER A 10 9.97 11.04 -8.02
C SER A 10 9.64 10.88 -6.54
N TYR A 11 9.46 12.01 -5.86
CA TYR A 11 9.00 12.05 -4.48
C TYR A 11 7.92 13.11 -4.35
N ALA A 12 6.82 12.75 -3.69
CA ALA A 12 5.76 13.67 -3.32
C ALA A 12 5.57 13.64 -1.79
N PHE A 13 5.59 14.84 -1.20
CA PHE A 13 5.11 15.08 0.15
C PHE A 13 3.77 15.78 0.05
N SER A 14 2.69 15.15 0.51
CA SER A 14 1.34 15.65 0.28
C SER A 14 0.43 15.47 1.48
N LYS A 15 -0.65 16.27 1.52
CA LYS A 15 -1.74 16.11 2.46
C LYS A 15 -3.04 16.54 1.79
N ILE A 16 -4.03 15.66 1.80
CA ILE A 16 -5.38 15.87 1.30
C ILE A 16 -6.29 16.16 2.49
N LEU A 17 -6.92 17.32 2.48
CA LEU A 17 -8.00 17.67 3.40
C LEU A 17 -9.25 17.93 2.57
N THR A 18 -10.34 17.22 2.89
CA THR A 18 -11.58 17.31 2.14
C THR A 18 -12.79 17.13 3.06
N ASP A 19 -13.95 17.62 2.62
CA ASP A 19 -15.27 17.37 3.21
C ASP A 19 -16.11 16.39 2.36
N SER A 20 -15.52 15.85 1.28
CA SER A 20 -16.03 14.74 0.48
C SER A 20 -14.91 14.09 -0.35
N ASP A 21 -14.85 12.76 -0.35
CA ASP A 21 -13.93 11.99 -1.20
C ASP A 21 -14.55 11.59 -2.55
N THR A 22 -15.80 11.96 -2.80
CA THR A 22 -16.52 11.60 -4.04
C THR A 22 -17.48 12.69 -4.49
N ALA A 23 -17.62 12.84 -5.81
CA ALA A 23 -18.64 13.69 -6.41
C ALA A 23 -19.98 12.95 -6.58
N TRP A 24 -20.01 11.64 -6.37
CA TRP A 24 -21.20 10.80 -6.50
C TRP A 24 -21.98 10.77 -5.17
N GLY A 25 -23.31 10.88 -5.23
CA GLY A 25 -24.22 10.87 -4.06
C GLY A 25 -24.36 9.53 -3.33
N VAL A 26 -23.32 8.69 -3.35
CA VAL A 26 -23.27 7.36 -2.72
C VAL A 26 -22.67 7.39 -1.32
N GLN A 27 -21.94 8.46 -0.96
CA GLN A 27 -21.48 8.68 0.40
C GLN A 27 -22.22 9.84 1.04
N TYR A 28 -22.83 9.53 2.17
CA TYR A 28 -23.65 10.47 2.90
C TYR A 28 -22.83 11.26 3.91
N ALA A 29 -23.26 12.48 4.20
CA ALA A 29 -22.77 13.25 5.34
C ALA A 29 -23.47 12.77 6.62
N ALA A 30 -22.86 13.00 7.78
CA ALA A 30 -23.54 12.88 9.05
C ALA A 30 -24.61 13.96 9.15
N ASP A 31 -24.25 15.21 8.86
CA ASP A 31 -25.20 16.31 8.76
C ASP A 31 -25.06 17.00 7.40
N SER A 32 -26.06 16.81 6.54
CA SER A 32 -26.11 17.45 5.22
C SER A 32 -26.22 18.97 5.31
N PHE A 33 -26.73 19.53 6.41
CA PHE A 33 -26.80 20.96 6.64
C PHE A 33 -25.51 21.52 7.26
N ASN A 34 -24.63 20.66 7.78
CA ASN A 34 -23.34 21.04 8.34
C ASN A 34 -22.19 20.17 7.79
N ARG A 35 -21.79 20.45 6.55
CA ARG A 35 -20.68 19.75 5.88
C ARG A 35 -19.31 19.93 6.55
N GLY A 36 -19.17 20.93 7.43
CA GLY A 36 -17.95 21.13 8.21
C GLY A 36 -17.59 19.92 9.08
N LEU A 37 -18.58 19.12 9.48
CA LEU A 37 -18.40 17.88 10.25
C LEU A 37 -17.72 16.76 9.44
N GLU A 38 -17.73 16.86 8.11
CA GLU A 38 -17.11 15.88 7.22
C GLU A 38 -15.65 16.20 6.90
N LYS A 39 -15.19 17.40 7.28
CA LYS A 39 -13.82 17.84 7.02
C LYS A 39 -12.83 16.90 7.72
N SER A 40 -12.04 16.20 6.92
CA SER A 40 -11.12 15.18 7.40
C SER A 40 -9.95 15.00 6.42
N ILE A 41 -8.99 14.17 6.81
CA ILE A 41 -7.96 13.70 5.87
C ILE A 41 -8.63 12.84 4.80
N GLY A 42 -8.27 13.02 3.53
CA GLY A 42 -8.91 12.31 2.43
C GLY A 42 -8.58 10.81 2.38
N GLN A 43 -9.46 10.01 1.80
CA GLN A 43 -9.30 8.55 1.68
C GLN A 43 -8.00 8.15 0.98
N PHE A 44 -7.60 8.91 -0.04
CA PHE A 44 -6.43 8.65 -0.88
C PHE A 44 -5.20 9.47 -0.44
N ASP A 45 -5.24 10.06 0.75
CA ASP A 45 -4.11 10.79 1.28
C ASP A 45 -2.91 9.85 1.46
N VAL A 46 -1.78 10.20 0.85
CA VAL A 46 -0.49 9.55 1.05
C VAL A 46 0.53 10.63 1.41
N THR A 47 1.03 10.60 2.65
CA THR A 47 1.97 11.62 3.15
C THR A 47 3.29 11.59 2.38
N HIS A 48 3.84 10.39 2.17
CA HIS A 48 5.10 10.18 1.47
C HIS A 48 4.88 9.18 0.35
N ASP A 49 5.11 9.60 -0.90
CA ASP A 49 5.11 8.72 -2.09
C ASP A 49 6.46 8.87 -2.79
N PHE A 50 7.25 7.81 -2.79
CA PHE A 50 8.55 7.73 -3.46
C PHE A 50 8.53 6.62 -4.50
N LYS A 51 8.97 6.95 -5.72
CA LYS A 51 9.12 6.00 -6.82
C LYS A 51 10.49 6.18 -7.44
N PHE A 52 11.13 5.06 -7.75
CA PHE A 52 12.39 5.02 -8.46
C PHE A 52 12.33 3.96 -9.55
N SER A 53 12.86 4.28 -10.72
CA SER A 53 13.10 3.33 -11.79
C SER A 53 14.49 3.54 -12.37
N GLY A 54 15.16 2.44 -12.71
CA GLY A 54 16.51 2.49 -13.24
C GLY A 54 16.77 1.35 -14.21
N VAL A 55 17.52 1.64 -15.26
CA VAL A 55 18.06 0.65 -16.19
C VAL A 55 19.55 0.91 -16.37
N TYR A 56 20.36 -0.12 -16.19
CA TYR A 56 21.80 -0.05 -16.33
C TYR A 56 22.33 -1.15 -17.26
N ASP A 57 22.84 -0.73 -18.41
CA ASP A 57 23.65 -1.59 -19.27
C ASP A 57 25.05 -1.68 -18.68
N LEU A 58 25.45 -2.87 -18.22
CA LEU A 58 26.77 -3.05 -17.64
C LEU A 58 27.86 -2.68 -18.66
N PRO A 59 28.94 -2.02 -18.22
CA PRO A 59 30.02 -1.53 -19.07
C PRO A 59 30.97 -2.65 -19.52
N PHE A 60 30.51 -3.89 -19.55
CA PHE A 60 31.32 -5.08 -19.80
C PHE A 60 31.03 -5.68 -21.18
N GLY A 61 32.08 -6.14 -21.86
CA GLY A 61 31.99 -6.85 -23.14
C GLY A 61 32.55 -6.07 -24.34
N LYS A 62 32.52 -6.71 -25.51
CA LYS A 62 33.03 -6.13 -26.76
C LYS A 62 32.32 -4.81 -27.08
N GLY A 63 33.08 -3.74 -27.29
CA GLY A 63 32.54 -2.40 -27.60
C GLY A 63 32.03 -1.61 -26.39
N LYS A 64 32.27 -2.10 -25.15
CA LYS A 64 32.00 -1.37 -23.90
C LYS A 64 33.31 -0.89 -23.25
N SER A 65 33.24 -0.14 -22.16
CA SER A 65 34.44 0.48 -21.56
C SER A 65 35.33 -0.50 -20.79
N MET A 66 34.79 -1.61 -20.25
CA MET A 66 35.50 -2.58 -19.42
C MET A 66 35.38 -4.03 -19.97
N PHE A 67 36.36 -4.89 -19.68
CA PHE A 67 36.43 -6.29 -20.13
C PHE A 67 36.08 -6.49 -21.62
N GLN A 68 36.86 -5.85 -22.50
CA GLN A 68 36.57 -5.78 -23.93
C GLN A 68 37.01 -7.04 -24.71
N SER A 69 37.98 -7.80 -24.20
CA SER A 69 38.58 -8.96 -24.88
C SER A 69 38.76 -10.17 -23.95
N GLY A 70 38.99 -11.34 -24.55
CA GLY A 70 39.22 -12.61 -23.85
C GLY A 70 37.94 -13.32 -23.36
N PRO A 71 38.09 -14.47 -22.67
CA PRO A 71 36.96 -15.26 -22.15
C PRO A 71 36.07 -14.45 -21.18
N ALA A 72 36.67 -13.54 -20.41
CA ALA A 72 35.97 -12.66 -19.50
C ALA A 72 34.93 -11.78 -20.24
N ALA A 73 35.29 -11.18 -21.38
CA ALA A 73 34.39 -10.36 -22.18
C ALA A 73 33.13 -11.12 -22.66
N TRP A 74 33.27 -12.43 -22.88
CA TRP A 74 32.16 -13.30 -23.29
C TRP A 74 31.26 -13.66 -22.10
N ILE A 75 31.85 -13.91 -20.93
CA ILE A 75 31.13 -14.32 -19.69
C ILE A 75 30.45 -13.14 -18.98
N VAL A 76 31.09 -11.98 -18.93
CA VAL A 76 30.57 -10.80 -18.21
C VAL A 76 29.93 -9.76 -19.13
N GLY A 77 29.91 -10.01 -20.44
CA GLY A 77 29.33 -9.09 -21.42
C GLY A 77 27.81 -9.10 -21.51
N ASN A 78 27.24 -7.99 -21.99
CA ASN A 78 25.83 -7.83 -22.39
C ASN A 78 24.78 -8.01 -21.29
N TRP A 79 25.14 -7.76 -20.04
CA TRP A 79 24.16 -7.73 -18.95
C TRP A 79 23.47 -6.37 -18.89
N ARG A 80 22.16 -6.42 -18.66
CA ARG A 80 21.31 -5.28 -18.36
C ARG A 80 20.60 -5.54 -17.04
N LEU A 81 20.72 -4.60 -16.13
CA LEU A 81 19.99 -4.58 -14.87
C LEU A 81 18.85 -3.56 -14.98
N ALA A 82 17.68 -3.91 -14.47
CA ALA A 82 16.58 -2.98 -14.34
C ALA A 82 15.92 -3.14 -12.96
N GLY A 83 15.39 -2.05 -12.43
CA GLY A 83 14.74 -2.07 -11.13
C GLY A 83 13.67 -1.00 -11.00
N ILE A 84 12.60 -1.33 -10.29
CA ILE A 84 11.55 -0.40 -9.90
C ILE A 84 11.32 -0.54 -8.40
N LEU A 85 11.35 0.60 -7.69
CA LEU A 85 11.07 0.69 -6.26
C LEU A 85 9.86 1.60 -6.08
N VAL A 86 8.89 1.18 -5.28
CA VAL A 86 7.70 1.95 -4.91
C VAL A 86 7.56 1.90 -3.40
N TYR A 87 7.66 3.07 -2.77
CA TYR A 87 7.53 3.25 -1.33
C TYR A 87 6.49 4.31 -1.03
N ASP A 88 5.37 3.92 -0.44
CA ASP A 88 4.34 4.85 0.01
C ASP A 88 3.95 4.61 1.47
N SER A 89 3.59 5.69 2.18
CA SER A 89 3.28 5.67 3.62
C SER A 89 1.95 5.01 3.98
N GLY A 90 1.21 4.46 3.01
CA GLY A 90 -0.15 3.99 3.19
C GLY A 90 -1.19 5.10 3.30
N THR A 91 -2.46 4.71 3.17
CA THR A 91 -3.62 5.60 3.25
C THR A 91 -4.20 5.62 4.67
N PRO A 92 -4.89 6.70 5.08
CA PRO A 92 -5.50 6.77 6.39
C PRO A 92 -6.64 5.75 6.52
N VAL A 93 -6.97 5.39 7.76
CA VAL A 93 -8.00 4.40 8.07
C VAL A 93 -9.05 5.01 8.98
N GLY A 94 -10.32 4.67 8.71
CA GLY A 94 -11.46 5.02 9.54
C GLY A 94 -12.12 3.77 10.08
N VAL A 95 -12.94 3.95 11.11
CA VAL A 95 -13.82 2.93 11.62
C VAL A 95 -15.27 3.31 11.30
N GLY A 96 -16.17 2.35 11.50
CA GLY A 96 -17.59 2.56 11.28
C GLY A 96 -18.39 1.82 12.32
N THR A 97 -19.64 2.23 12.47
CA THR A 97 -20.60 1.57 13.35
C THR A 97 -21.76 1.04 12.52
N SER A 98 -22.26 -0.15 12.86
CA SER A 98 -23.48 -0.72 12.27
C SER A 98 -24.76 -0.17 12.88
N LEU A 99 -24.65 0.69 13.91
CA LEU A 99 -25.79 1.31 14.56
C LEU A 99 -26.38 2.43 13.72
N THR A 100 -27.70 2.51 13.73
CA THR A 100 -28.45 3.61 13.14
C THR A 100 -28.96 4.53 14.24
N LEU A 101 -28.95 5.83 13.99
CA LEU A 101 -29.60 6.79 14.88
C LEU A 101 -31.05 7.00 14.44
N PRO A 102 -32.01 7.20 15.36
CA PRO A 102 -33.41 7.45 15.00
C PRO A 102 -33.63 8.68 14.10
N ILE A 103 -32.69 9.63 14.10
CA ILE A 103 -32.71 10.80 13.21
C ILE A 103 -32.49 10.42 11.74
N TYR A 104 -31.83 9.30 11.47
CA TYR A 104 -31.71 8.72 10.14
C TYR A 104 -32.77 7.62 10.02
N ALA A 105 -33.75 7.79 9.12
CA ALA A 105 -34.73 6.73 8.88
C ALA A 105 -34.03 5.43 8.47
N SER A 106 -34.61 4.26 8.77
CA SER A 106 -34.06 2.98 8.33
C SER A 106 -33.94 2.97 6.79
N GLY A 107 -32.73 2.90 6.26
CA GLY A 107 -32.45 3.01 4.82
C GLY A 107 -32.25 4.44 4.30
N ALA A 108 -32.36 5.47 5.13
CA ALA A 108 -31.94 6.82 4.79
C ALA A 108 -30.42 6.93 4.87
N GLY A 109 -29.85 7.49 3.81
CA GLY A 109 -28.44 7.71 3.67
C GLY A 109 -27.91 8.84 4.55
N GLY A 110 -27.66 8.56 5.82
CA GLY A 110 -26.83 9.39 6.68
C GLY A 110 -25.58 8.62 7.08
N ARG A 111 -24.42 9.28 7.14
CA ARG A 111 -23.26 8.68 7.83
C ARG A 111 -23.57 8.70 9.32
N VAL A 112 -23.37 7.58 10.00
CA VAL A 112 -23.34 7.54 11.46
C VAL A 112 -21.87 7.44 11.86
N PRO A 113 -21.20 8.56 12.21
CA PRO A 113 -19.85 8.48 12.73
C PRO A 113 -19.84 7.66 14.01
N ALA A 114 -18.83 6.83 14.21
CA ALA A 114 -18.63 6.21 15.50
C ALA A 114 -18.24 7.26 16.53
N TYR A 115 -18.49 6.96 17.80
CA TYR A 115 -17.88 7.71 18.88
C TYR A 115 -16.56 7.05 19.30
N VAL A 116 -15.47 7.82 19.31
CA VAL A 116 -14.15 7.40 19.79
C VAL A 116 -13.71 8.31 20.94
N THR A 117 -13.06 7.76 21.96
CA THR A 117 -12.58 8.58 23.10
C THR A 117 -11.27 9.30 22.78
N SER A 118 -10.50 8.80 21.81
CA SER A 118 -9.25 9.40 21.32
C SER A 118 -8.95 8.97 19.89
N TYR A 119 -8.14 9.74 19.17
CA TYR A 119 -7.50 9.32 17.91
C TYR A 119 -6.17 8.59 18.12
N ASP A 120 -5.66 8.60 19.35
CA ASP A 120 -4.47 7.85 19.75
C ASP A 120 -4.86 6.45 20.25
N GLY A 121 -3.93 5.49 20.18
CA GLY A 121 -4.13 4.14 20.72
C GLY A 121 -5.08 3.25 19.90
N TRP A 122 -5.41 3.63 18.67
CA TRP A 122 -6.24 2.80 17.77
C TRP A 122 -5.54 1.50 17.39
N GLN A 123 -4.23 1.54 17.19
CA GLN A 123 -3.41 0.35 16.92
C GLN A 123 -2.67 -0.06 18.19
N PRO A 124 -2.81 -1.31 18.66
CA PRO A 124 -2.02 -1.84 19.77
C PRO A 124 -0.53 -1.88 19.41
N SER A 125 0.34 -1.78 20.41
CA SER A 125 1.75 -2.09 20.22
C SER A 125 1.92 -3.61 20.04
N PHE A 126 2.70 -4.01 19.04
CA PHE A 126 3.16 -5.38 18.86
C PHE A 126 4.68 -5.45 18.97
N SER A 127 5.22 -6.62 19.31
CA SER A 127 6.65 -6.83 19.51
C SER A 127 7.30 -7.37 18.23
N GLY A 128 8.23 -6.61 17.65
CA GLY A 128 8.93 -7.02 16.44
C GLY A 128 8.07 -6.83 15.18
N SER A 129 7.93 -7.88 14.38
CA SER A 129 7.11 -7.86 13.17
C SER A 129 5.66 -8.21 13.49
N PHE A 130 4.71 -7.53 12.84
CA PHE A 130 3.29 -7.84 12.97
C PHE A 130 2.99 -9.28 12.54
N ASP A 131 2.42 -10.08 13.45
CA ASP A 131 1.95 -11.44 13.20
C ASP A 131 0.42 -11.43 13.09
N PRO A 132 -0.17 -11.62 11.89
CA PRO A 132 -1.63 -11.60 11.72
C PRO A 132 -2.36 -12.74 12.44
N GLY A 133 -1.65 -13.75 12.96
CA GLY A 133 -2.23 -14.83 13.77
C GLY A 133 -2.37 -14.49 15.26
N VAL A 134 -1.71 -13.44 15.74
CA VAL A 134 -1.66 -13.06 17.16
C VAL A 134 -2.00 -11.58 17.36
N ASP A 135 -1.45 -10.71 16.50
CA ASP A 135 -1.60 -9.27 16.59
C ASP A 135 -2.88 -8.79 15.89
N HIS A 136 -3.49 -7.77 16.49
CA HIS A 136 -4.65 -7.09 15.93
C HIS A 136 -4.23 -5.73 15.38
N PHE A 137 -4.78 -5.35 14.23
CA PHE A 137 -4.55 -4.03 13.66
C PHE A 137 -5.24 -2.93 14.48
N PHE A 138 -6.41 -3.21 15.04
CA PHE A 138 -7.12 -2.31 15.95
C PHE A 138 -7.14 -2.84 17.38
N ALA A 139 -7.18 -1.92 18.34
CA ALA A 139 -7.53 -2.24 19.72
C ALA A 139 -8.94 -2.86 19.76
N PRO A 140 -9.19 -3.86 20.61
CA PRO A 140 -10.50 -4.53 20.64
C PRO A 140 -11.65 -3.56 20.91
N TYR A 141 -12.78 -3.76 20.22
CA TYR A 141 -14.00 -3.04 20.50
C TYR A 141 -14.48 -3.27 21.94
N GLY A 142 -14.95 -2.21 22.60
CA GLY A 142 -15.28 -2.19 24.02
C GLY A 142 -14.06 -1.92 24.92
N SER A 143 -12.88 -1.72 24.35
CA SER A 143 -11.64 -1.38 25.06
C SER A 143 -10.91 -0.20 24.40
N GLY A 144 -9.98 0.42 25.14
CA GLY A 144 -9.15 1.50 24.61
C GLY A 144 -9.96 2.68 24.04
N PRO A 145 -9.67 3.14 22.81
CA PRO A 145 -10.35 4.29 22.21
C PRO A 145 -11.74 3.98 21.63
N PHE A 146 -12.19 2.72 21.67
CA PHE A 146 -13.41 2.24 21.02
C PHE A 146 -14.46 1.79 22.05
N PRO A 147 -15.17 2.71 22.73
CA PRO A 147 -16.19 2.34 23.72
C PRO A 147 -17.40 1.68 23.06
N ASN A 148 -18.18 0.96 23.86
CA ASN A 148 -19.46 0.39 23.41
C ASN A 148 -20.40 1.48 22.90
N GLN A 149 -20.93 1.29 21.71
CA GLN A 149 -21.82 2.20 21.00
C GLN A 149 -23.30 1.80 21.20
N GLY A 150 -24.24 2.76 21.06
CA GLY A 150 -25.64 2.47 20.75
C GLY A 150 -26.66 2.67 21.88
N SER A 151 -27.88 2.21 21.61
CA SER A 151 -29.01 2.31 22.54
C SER A 151 -28.71 1.60 23.86
N ALA A 152 -29.08 2.21 24.99
CA ALA A 152 -28.70 1.82 26.36
C ALA A 152 -27.23 2.09 26.77
N THR A 153 -26.46 2.82 25.96
CA THR A 153 -25.21 3.46 26.39
C THR A 153 -25.41 4.98 26.54
N SER A 154 -24.46 5.70 27.16
CA SER A 154 -24.46 7.16 27.18
C SER A 154 -24.24 7.79 25.78
N LEU A 155 -23.93 6.97 24.77
CA LEU A 155 -23.55 7.37 23.41
C LEU A 155 -24.70 7.13 22.43
N ASN A 156 -25.78 7.92 22.57
CA ASN A 156 -26.94 7.93 21.67
C ASN A 156 -27.06 9.26 20.90
N SER A 157 -25.96 9.66 20.27
CA SER A 157 -25.87 10.88 19.45
C SER A 157 -25.06 10.60 18.19
N ILE A 158 -24.98 11.60 17.30
CA ILE A 158 -23.96 11.60 16.24
C ILE A 158 -22.58 11.45 16.92
N GLY A 159 -21.77 10.51 16.44
CA GLY A 159 -20.42 10.29 16.95
C GLY A 159 -19.47 11.43 16.58
N ASN A 160 -18.23 11.32 17.03
CA ASN A 160 -17.20 12.36 16.90
C ASN A 160 -16.03 11.97 15.98
N GLU A 161 -16.07 10.77 15.39
CA GLU A 161 -15.06 10.32 14.46
C GLU A 161 -15.14 11.09 13.12
N THR A 162 -14.01 11.59 12.65
CA THR A 162 -13.82 12.05 11.27
C THR A 162 -13.99 10.88 10.30
N ARG A 163 -13.92 11.09 8.98
CA ARG A 163 -14.01 9.94 8.03
C ARG A 163 -12.84 8.97 8.17
N TYR A 164 -11.69 9.50 8.54
CA TYR A 164 -10.47 8.74 8.76
C TYR A 164 -9.69 9.34 9.92
N ASN A 165 -8.96 8.51 10.64
CA ASN A 165 -8.04 8.92 11.68
C ASN A 165 -6.78 9.55 11.04
N PRO A 166 -6.46 10.83 11.32
CA PRO A 166 -5.27 11.47 10.76
C PRO A 166 -3.94 10.97 11.35
N LYS A 167 -3.99 10.17 12.43
CA LYS A 167 -2.83 9.64 13.15
C LYS A 167 -2.54 8.16 12.87
N LEU A 168 -3.45 7.45 12.19
CA LEU A 168 -3.29 6.04 11.86
C LEU A 168 -3.47 5.80 10.36
N ARG A 169 -2.56 5.02 9.79
CA ARG A 169 -2.58 4.60 8.39
C ARG A 169 -2.51 3.10 8.29
N LEU A 170 -2.97 2.57 7.17
CA LEU A 170 -2.66 1.21 6.76
C LEU A 170 -1.14 1.03 6.64
N PHE A 171 -0.69 -0.22 6.68
CA PHE A 171 0.73 -0.53 6.54
C PHE A 171 1.32 0.08 5.25
N PRO A 172 2.54 0.64 5.34
CA PRO A 172 3.20 1.24 4.20
C PRO A 172 3.36 0.21 3.09
N ASN A 173 3.27 0.66 1.86
CA ASN A 173 3.60 -0.15 0.71
C ASN A 173 5.11 -0.05 0.49
N LEU A 174 5.80 -1.18 0.64
CA LEU A 174 7.21 -1.30 0.34
C LEU A 174 7.36 -2.38 -0.74
N ASN A 175 7.73 -1.98 -1.96
CA ASN A 175 7.81 -2.90 -3.08
C ASN A 175 9.04 -2.67 -3.96
N GLU A 176 9.80 -3.74 -4.20
CA GLU A 176 11.01 -3.74 -4.99
C GLU A 176 10.97 -4.86 -6.02
N ASN A 177 11.00 -4.49 -7.30
CA ASN A 177 11.01 -5.40 -8.43
C ASN A 177 12.32 -5.22 -9.20
N LEU A 178 13.02 -6.32 -9.49
CA LEU A 178 14.29 -6.32 -10.20
C LEU A 178 14.23 -7.24 -11.41
N SER A 179 14.94 -6.86 -12.47
CA SER A 179 15.10 -7.66 -13.68
C SER A 179 16.56 -7.67 -14.11
N VAL A 180 17.02 -8.83 -14.54
CA VAL A 180 18.35 -9.05 -15.07
C VAL A 180 18.20 -9.71 -16.43
N THR A 181 18.75 -9.08 -17.46
CA THR A 181 18.74 -9.61 -18.82
C THR A 181 20.16 -9.75 -19.33
N ARG A 182 20.43 -10.80 -20.12
CA ARG A 182 21.70 -10.97 -20.82
C ARG A 182 21.50 -11.50 -22.22
N ALA A 183 22.18 -10.90 -23.19
CA ALA A 183 22.23 -11.38 -24.57
C ALA A 183 23.52 -12.15 -24.88
N PHE A 184 23.37 -13.38 -25.34
CA PHE A 184 24.42 -14.28 -25.82
C PHE A 184 24.44 -14.26 -27.36
N PRO A 185 25.41 -13.59 -28.00
CA PRO A 185 25.58 -13.69 -29.45
C PRO A 185 26.05 -15.11 -29.81
N ILE A 186 25.34 -15.78 -30.71
CA ILE A 186 25.67 -17.12 -31.21
C ILE A 186 26.33 -17.02 -32.59
N ARG A 187 25.68 -16.29 -33.51
CA ARG A 187 26.16 -15.98 -34.88
C ARG A 187 25.78 -14.54 -35.23
N GLU A 188 26.18 -14.07 -36.40
CA GLU A 188 25.98 -12.68 -36.86
C GLU A 188 24.52 -12.21 -36.79
N LYS A 189 23.55 -13.09 -37.09
CA LYS A 189 22.11 -12.79 -37.01
C LYS A 189 21.39 -13.50 -35.87
N THR A 190 22.09 -14.38 -35.13
CA THR A 190 21.47 -15.25 -34.13
C THR A 190 21.96 -14.93 -32.73
N SER A 191 21.04 -14.62 -31.82
CA SER A 191 21.36 -14.38 -30.41
C SER A 191 20.33 -14.99 -29.48
N LEU A 192 20.78 -15.51 -28.34
CA LEU A 192 19.93 -16.00 -27.26
C LEU A 192 19.87 -14.95 -26.15
N GLU A 193 18.69 -14.55 -25.71
CA GLU A 193 18.49 -13.68 -24.55
C GLU A 193 17.99 -14.52 -23.38
N PHE A 194 18.66 -14.39 -22.24
CA PHE A 194 18.18 -14.89 -20.95
C PHE A 194 17.67 -13.72 -20.12
N ARG A 195 16.50 -13.89 -19.52
CA ARG A 195 15.91 -12.91 -18.60
C ARG A 195 15.51 -13.60 -17.30
N ALA A 196 15.84 -12.95 -16.19
CA ALA A 196 15.36 -13.30 -14.86
C ALA A 196 14.69 -12.08 -14.22
N GLU A 197 13.46 -12.22 -13.78
CA GLU A 197 12.69 -11.17 -13.11
C GLU A 197 12.29 -11.63 -11.71
N ALA A 198 12.38 -10.72 -10.75
CA ALA A 198 11.98 -10.91 -9.37
C ALA A 198 11.03 -9.80 -8.95
N PHE A 199 9.78 -10.15 -8.72
CA PHE A 199 8.77 -9.26 -8.16
C PHE A 199 8.73 -9.42 -6.64
N ASN A 200 8.67 -8.31 -5.90
CA ASN A 200 8.77 -8.31 -4.44
C ASN A 200 10.01 -9.10 -3.97
N ILE A 201 11.21 -8.72 -4.44
CA ILE A 201 12.43 -9.53 -4.26
C ILE A 201 12.79 -9.78 -2.79
N PHE A 202 12.43 -8.86 -1.90
CA PHE A 202 12.63 -8.99 -0.45
C PHE A 202 11.49 -9.71 0.28
N ASN A 203 10.48 -10.20 -0.45
CA ASN A 203 9.34 -10.93 0.09
C ASN A 203 8.63 -10.18 1.23
N ARG A 204 8.41 -8.87 1.04
CA ARG A 204 7.70 -8.02 2.00
C ARG A 204 6.23 -8.37 1.99
N VAL A 205 5.61 -8.38 3.16
CA VAL A 205 4.16 -8.59 3.31
C VAL A 205 3.51 -7.25 3.62
N ARG A 206 2.44 -6.92 2.90
CA ARG A 206 1.60 -5.75 3.18
C ARG A 206 0.25 -6.22 3.68
N PHE A 207 0.01 -6.01 4.96
CA PHE A 207 -1.24 -6.36 5.61
C PHE A 207 -2.30 -5.25 5.40
N GLY A 208 -3.57 -5.65 5.43
CA GLY A 208 -4.71 -4.76 5.59
C GLY A 208 -5.04 -4.52 7.06
N SER A 209 -6.20 -3.92 7.32
CA SER A 209 -6.68 -3.62 8.68
C SER A 209 -7.61 -4.68 9.27
N GLY A 210 -8.06 -5.67 8.49
CA GLY A 210 -9.23 -6.46 8.83
C GLY A 210 -10.52 -5.62 8.76
N SER A 211 -11.55 -6.04 9.50
CA SER A 211 -12.82 -5.31 9.53
C SER A 211 -12.67 -3.96 10.24
N THR A 212 -13.22 -2.91 9.65
CA THR A 212 -13.29 -1.55 10.22
C THR A 212 -14.62 -1.26 10.93
N SER A 213 -15.55 -2.22 10.93
CA SER A 213 -16.83 -2.10 11.64
C SER A 213 -16.68 -2.51 13.09
N LEU A 214 -16.97 -1.59 14.02
CA LEU A 214 -16.76 -1.77 15.46
C LEU A 214 -17.47 -3.01 16.02
N GLN A 215 -18.70 -3.29 15.58
CA GLN A 215 -19.49 -4.43 16.03
C GLN A 215 -19.10 -5.76 15.37
N SER A 216 -18.14 -5.74 14.44
CA SER A 216 -17.68 -6.95 13.78
C SER A 216 -16.93 -7.86 14.74
N GLN A 217 -17.25 -9.16 14.73
CA GLN A 217 -16.51 -10.17 15.50
C GLN A 217 -15.03 -10.27 15.06
N THR A 218 -14.70 -9.76 13.88
CA THR A 218 -13.34 -9.73 13.32
C THR A 218 -12.80 -8.30 13.20
N PHE A 219 -13.32 -7.36 14.01
CA PHE A 219 -12.83 -5.98 14.06
C PHE A 219 -11.32 -5.94 14.35
N GLY A 220 -10.54 -5.37 13.43
CA GLY A 220 -9.08 -5.33 13.53
C GLY A 220 -8.35 -6.67 13.40
N VAL A 221 -9.06 -7.76 13.13
CA VAL A 221 -8.48 -9.12 13.03
C VAL A 221 -8.37 -9.52 11.56
N LEU A 222 -7.21 -10.04 11.17
CA LEU A 222 -6.90 -10.46 9.80
C LEU A 222 -7.23 -11.93 9.60
N THR A 223 -8.49 -12.24 9.24
CA THR A 223 -9.02 -13.62 9.26
C THR A 223 -9.00 -14.36 7.91
N GLY A 224 -8.33 -13.84 6.87
CA GLY A 224 -8.33 -14.50 5.56
C GLY A 224 -7.38 -13.92 4.51
N ALA A 225 -7.32 -14.58 3.34
CA ALA A 225 -6.39 -14.24 2.25
C ALA A 225 -6.53 -12.81 1.69
N THR A 226 -7.69 -12.17 1.87
CA THR A 226 -7.93 -10.75 1.51
C THR A 226 -7.31 -9.75 2.48
N SER A 227 -6.75 -10.24 3.60
CA SER A 227 -6.06 -9.42 4.60
C SER A 227 -4.63 -9.09 4.22
N GLN A 228 -4.15 -9.61 3.09
CA GLN A 228 -2.88 -9.25 2.47
C GLN A 228 -3.16 -8.51 1.16
N PHE A 229 -2.57 -7.32 1.01
CA PHE A 229 -2.80 -6.43 -0.14
C PHE A 229 -1.79 -6.59 -1.26
N ASN A 230 -0.71 -7.33 -1.05
CA ASN A 230 0.32 -7.57 -2.06
C ASN A 230 0.53 -9.07 -2.33
N SER A 231 1.23 -9.40 -3.41
CA SER A 231 1.62 -10.78 -3.71
C SER A 231 2.95 -11.16 -3.04
N PRO A 232 3.14 -12.44 -2.67
CA PRO A 232 4.45 -12.97 -2.27
C PRO A 232 5.49 -12.79 -3.38
N ARG A 233 6.77 -13.02 -3.05
CA ARG A 233 7.86 -12.97 -4.03
C ARG A 233 7.60 -13.92 -5.21
N GLN A 234 7.72 -13.41 -6.42
CA GLN A 234 7.60 -14.18 -7.65
C GLN A 234 8.88 -14.08 -8.47
N LEU A 235 9.39 -15.22 -8.93
CA LEU A 235 10.55 -15.30 -9.81
C LEU A 235 10.10 -15.82 -11.18
N GLN A 236 10.53 -15.15 -12.24
CA GLN A 236 10.24 -15.55 -13.61
C GLN A 236 11.54 -15.65 -14.40
N LEU A 237 11.66 -16.71 -15.20
CA LEU A 237 12.79 -16.96 -16.06
C LEU A 237 12.29 -17.10 -17.50
N ALA A 238 12.98 -16.47 -18.44
CA ALA A 238 12.67 -16.55 -19.85
C ALA A 238 13.93 -16.72 -20.70
N LEU A 239 13.78 -17.46 -21.79
CA LEU A 239 14.77 -17.61 -22.85
C LEU A 239 14.12 -17.23 -24.17
N LYS A 240 14.79 -16.38 -24.95
CA LYS A 240 14.31 -15.95 -26.25
C LYS A 240 15.42 -16.03 -27.30
N LEU A 241 15.15 -16.73 -28.40
CA LEU A 241 16.04 -16.82 -29.55
C LEU A 241 15.65 -15.77 -30.59
N TYR A 242 16.63 -15.00 -31.05
CA TYR A 242 16.54 -14.08 -32.19
C TYR A 242 17.31 -14.71 -33.36
N PHE A 243 16.78 -14.64 -34.57
CA PHE A 243 17.35 -15.21 -35.79
C PHE A 243 17.07 -14.35 -37.02
#